data_AF-A0AAD5NN84-F1
#
_entry.id   AF-A0AAD5NN84-F1
#
_cell.length_a   1.000
_cell.length_b   1.000
_cell.length_c   1.000
_cell.angle_alpha   90.00
_cell.angle_beta   90.00
_cell.angle_gamma   90.00
#
_symmetry.space_group_name_H-M   'P 1'
#
loop_
_entity.id
_entity.type
_entity.pdbx_description
1 polymer ?
#
loop_
_entity_poly.entity_id
_entity_poly.type
_entity_poly.pdbx_seq_one_letter_code
_entity_poly.pdbx_strand_id
1 'polypeptide(L)'
;MMHREIHFSAGIVYRLLLRELHHDGPEDEMRFLLDKHSVRFSKVEFCLITGLKFGVIPDTARYDMVENGIHERYFQGRDIEFEELRAVLRIGIFVEQYDAVKLCLLFMLNWILMGIDERDKVPVWQLRLVEDLDAFDAFPWGAHVYKRSIYCSKHALDGQRERFKQR
;
A
#
# COMPACT_ATOMS: atom_id res chain seq x y z
N MET A 1 -27.53 19.19 10.14
CA MET A 1 -26.35 18.41 10.55
C MET A 1 -25.19 18.86 9.67
N MET A 2 -24.21 19.57 10.23
CA MET A 2 -23.10 20.14 9.47
C MET A 2 -22.10 19.03 9.14
N HIS A 3 -21.98 18.63 7.89
CA HIS A 3 -20.88 17.78 7.44
C HIS A 3 -19.57 18.57 7.62
N ARG A 4 -18.69 18.13 8.51
CA ARG A 4 -17.30 18.59 8.50
C ARG A 4 -16.61 17.87 7.35
N GLU A 5 -16.30 18.61 6.30
CA GLU A 5 -15.35 18.13 5.30
C GLU A 5 -13.97 18.02 5.94
N ILE A 6 -13.47 16.79 6.05
CA ILE A 6 -12.09 16.52 6.48
C ILE A 6 -11.24 16.53 5.22
N HIS A 7 -10.49 17.60 5.00
CA HIS A 7 -9.52 17.66 3.91
C HIS A 7 -8.20 17.02 4.34
N PHE A 8 -7.62 16.20 3.45
CA PHE A 8 -6.28 15.68 3.67
C PHE A 8 -5.26 16.82 3.74
N SER A 9 -4.41 16.82 4.76
CA SER A 9 -3.33 17.79 4.92
C SER A 9 -2.00 17.08 5.09
N ALA A 10 -1.23 17.04 4.00
CA ALA A 10 0.14 16.49 4.01
C ALA A 10 1.01 17.19 5.07
N GLY A 11 0.79 18.49 5.33
CA GLY A 11 1.50 19.23 6.37
C GLY A 11 1.19 18.74 7.79
N ILE A 12 -0.06 18.35 8.09
CA ILE A 12 -0.42 17.77 9.39
C ILE A 12 0.23 16.39 9.54
N VAL A 13 0.13 15.54 8.51
CA VAL A 13 0.75 14.20 8.52
C VAL A 13 2.26 14.31 8.71
N TYR A 14 2.93 15.20 7.98
CA TYR A 14 4.36 15.44 8.12
C TYR A 14 4.74 15.91 9.54
N ARG A 15 4.01 16.88 10.10
CA ARG A 15 4.26 17.35 11.48
C ARG A 15 3.99 16.28 12.53
N LEU A 16 3.04 15.39 12.30
CA LEU A 16 2.79 14.23 13.15
C LEU A 16 3.99 13.26 13.10
N LEU A 17 4.46 12.95 11.89
CA LEU A 17 5.62 12.08 11.69
C LEU A 17 6.88 12.64 12.39
N LEU A 18 7.10 13.95 12.36
CA LEU A 18 8.22 14.59 13.06
C LEU A 18 8.17 14.47 14.60
N ARG A 19 7.03 14.05 15.17
CA ARG A 19 6.92 13.76 16.60
C ARG A 19 7.25 12.31 16.94
N GLU A 20 7.86 11.58 16.02
CA GLU A 20 8.34 10.23 16.28
C GLU A 20 9.36 10.22 17.43
N LEU A 21 9.17 9.28 18.35
CA LEU A 21 10.02 9.03 19.49
C LEU A 21 10.98 7.90 19.13
N HIS A 22 12.27 8.16 19.28
CA HIS A 22 13.26 7.10 19.20
C HIS A 22 13.00 6.08 20.32
N HIS A 23 13.04 4.80 19.99
CA HIS A 23 12.87 3.73 20.96
C HIS A 23 13.73 2.52 20.59
N ASP A 24 14.19 1.80 21.61
CA ASP A 24 14.94 0.55 21.45
C ASP A 24 14.02 -0.68 21.22
N GLY A 25 12.72 -0.43 21.03
CA GLY A 25 11.70 -1.43 20.70
C GLY A 25 11.76 -1.94 19.23
N PRO A 26 10.77 -2.75 18.81
CA PRO A 26 10.77 -3.41 17.50
C PRO A 26 10.90 -2.44 16.32
N GLU A 27 11.72 -2.78 15.33
CA GLU A 27 11.92 -1.96 14.13
C GLU A 27 10.66 -1.83 13.27
N ASP A 28 9.67 -2.68 13.48
CA ASP A 28 8.40 -2.66 12.76
C ASP A 28 7.31 -1.91 13.54
N GLU A 29 7.66 -0.97 14.42
CA GLU A 29 6.73 -0.06 15.08
C GLU A 29 7.22 1.40 14.98
N MET A 30 6.28 2.34 15.16
CA MET A 30 6.57 3.76 15.36
C MET A 30 5.81 4.27 16.58
N ARG A 31 6.41 5.19 17.34
CA ARG A 31 5.78 5.84 18.49
C ARG A 31 5.80 7.34 18.29
N PHE A 32 4.68 8.01 18.53
CA PHE A 32 4.57 9.46 18.35
C PHE A 32 4.20 10.14 19.66
N LEU A 33 4.81 11.30 19.93
CA LEU A 33 4.42 12.16 21.04
C LEU A 33 3.24 13.05 20.64
N LEU A 34 2.07 12.76 21.17
CA LEU A 34 0.88 13.58 20.98
C LEU A 34 0.48 14.22 22.30
N ASP A 35 0.66 15.55 22.37
CA ASP A 35 0.56 16.32 23.61
C ASP A 35 1.51 15.75 24.68
N LYS A 36 0.98 15.07 25.69
CA LYS A 36 1.76 14.40 26.76
C LYS A 36 1.69 12.87 26.69
N HIS A 37 1.10 12.33 25.63
CA HIS A 37 0.86 10.90 25.48
C HIS A 37 1.74 10.32 24.38
N SER A 38 2.38 9.19 24.69
CA SER A 38 3.02 8.35 23.68
C SER A 38 1.96 7.49 23.02
N VAL A 39 1.77 7.65 21.72
CA VAL A 39 0.84 6.86 20.90
C VAL A 39 1.64 5.91 20.02
N ARG A 40 1.27 4.63 20.01
CA ARG A 40 1.92 3.60 19.20
C ARG A 40 1.17 3.37 17.90
N PHE A 41 1.92 3.20 16.83
CA PHE A 41 1.46 2.66 15.56
C PHE A 41 2.25 1.38 15.25
N SER A 42 1.57 0.25 15.41
CA SER A 42 2.09 -1.10 15.17
C SER A 42 1.23 -1.86 14.17
N LYS A 43 1.58 -3.12 13.91
CA LYS A 43 0.75 -4.08 13.15
C LYS A 43 -0.67 -4.20 13.72
N VAL A 44 -0.82 -4.10 15.04
CA VAL A 44 -2.12 -4.24 15.71
C VAL A 44 -3.06 -3.12 15.31
N GLU A 45 -2.62 -1.87 15.44
CA GLU A 45 -3.44 -0.72 15.07
C GLU A 45 -3.70 -0.68 13.55
N PHE A 46 -2.71 -1.07 12.73
CA PHE A 46 -2.90 -1.18 11.28
C PHE A 46 -3.94 -2.23 10.89
N CYS A 47 -3.87 -3.43 11.48
CA CYS A 47 -4.84 -4.51 11.27
C CYS A 47 -6.24 -4.08 11.69
N LEU A 48 -6.38 -3.39 12.83
CA LEU A 48 -7.66 -2.90 13.32
C LEU A 48 -8.32 -1.91 12.35
N ILE A 49 -7.53 -1.01 11.75
CA ILE A 49 -8.03 0.03 10.83
C ILE A 49 -8.39 -0.56 9.47
N THR A 50 -7.53 -1.42 8.93
CA THR A 50 -7.64 -1.90 7.54
C THR A 50 -8.43 -3.19 7.40
N GLY A 51 -8.52 -4.00 8.46
CA GLY A 51 -9.08 -5.35 8.41
C GLY A 51 -8.27 -6.34 7.57
N LEU A 52 -7.08 -5.96 7.09
CA LEU A 52 -6.28 -6.79 6.20
C LEU A 52 -5.57 -7.91 6.96
N LYS A 53 -5.49 -9.09 6.32
CA LYS A 53 -4.84 -10.28 6.90
C LYS A 53 -3.34 -10.07 7.06
N PHE A 54 -2.82 -10.45 8.23
CA PHE A 54 -1.39 -10.55 8.49
C PHE A 54 -0.93 -12.01 8.41
N GLY A 55 0.33 -12.22 8.02
CA GLY A 55 0.92 -13.53 7.89
C GLY A 55 2.34 -13.46 7.34
N VAL A 56 2.95 -14.63 7.13
CA VAL A 56 4.25 -14.73 6.46
C VAL A 56 4.05 -14.40 4.99
N ILE A 57 4.73 -13.36 4.51
CA ILE A 57 4.69 -12.97 3.10
C ILE A 57 5.36 -14.09 2.30
N PRO A 58 4.63 -14.77 1.40
CA PRO A 58 5.20 -15.84 0.60
C PRO A 58 6.19 -15.27 -0.43
N ASP A 59 7.07 -16.12 -0.96
CA ASP A 59 7.92 -15.77 -2.09
C ASP A 59 7.04 -15.41 -3.30
N THR A 60 7.16 -14.18 -3.79
CA THR A 60 6.35 -13.69 -4.91
C THR A 60 6.80 -14.25 -6.25
N ALA A 61 7.98 -14.87 -6.34
CA ALA A 61 8.45 -15.56 -7.53
C ALA A 61 7.65 -16.84 -7.83
N ARG A 62 6.88 -17.35 -6.85
CA ARG A 62 6.06 -18.56 -7.01
C ARG A 62 4.82 -18.38 -7.90
N TYR A 63 4.47 -17.14 -8.24
CA TYR A 63 3.30 -16.86 -9.06
C TYR A 63 3.71 -16.90 -10.53
N ASP A 64 3.20 -17.92 -11.22
CA ASP A 64 3.45 -18.17 -12.63
C ASP A 64 2.63 -17.25 -13.53
N MET A 65 3.08 -17.11 -14.77
CA MET A 65 2.29 -16.45 -15.81
C MET A 65 1.06 -17.30 -16.10
N VAL A 66 -0.10 -16.64 -16.19
CA VAL A 66 -1.34 -17.28 -16.63
C VAL A 66 -1.51 -16.97 -18.12
N GLU A 67 -1.49 -18.03 -18.93
CA GLU A 67 -1.69 -17.91 -20.37
C GLU A 67 -3.04 -17.24 -20.67
N ASN A 68 -3.03 -16.27 -21.57
CA ASN A 68 -4.18 -15.45 -21.91
C ASN A 68 -4.76 -14.71 -20.68
N GLY A 69 -4.02 -14.49 -19.59
CA GLY A 69 -4.47 -13.71 -18.43
C GLY A 69 -4.59 -12.20 -18.72
N ILE A 70 -5.03 -11.42 -17.74
CA ILE A 70 -5.17 -9.95 -17.84
C ILE A 70 -3.84 -9.28 -18.21
N HIS A 71 -2.71 -9.84 -17.79
CA HIS A 71 -1.39 -9.32 -18.13
C HIS A 71 -1.13 -9.36 -19.64
N GLU A 72 -1.52 -10.45 -20.31
CA GLU A 72 -1.40 -10.59 -21.76
C GLU A 72 -2.51 -9.84 -22.49
N ARG A 73 -3.77 -10.03 -22.09
CA ARG A 73 -4.95 -9.47 -22.79
C ARG A 73 -4.97 -7.95 -22.83
N TYR A 74 -4.64 -7.29 -21.73
CA TYR A 74 -4.73 -5.82 -21.65
C TYR A 74 -3.38 -5.14 -21.83
N PHE A 75 -2.28 -5.83 -21.54
CA PHE A 75 -0.96 -5.21 -21.44
C PHE A 75 0.13 -5.90 -22.27
N GLN A 76 -0.23 -6.87 -23.10
CA GLN A 76 0.70 -7.57 -24.01
C GLN A 76 1.89 -8.21 -23.28
N GLY A 77 1.70 -8.59 -22.01
CA GLY A 77 2.74 -9.20 -21.17
C GLY A 77 3.87 -8.26 -20.75
N ARG A 78 3.75 -6.95 -21.01
CA ARG A 78 4.78 -5.96 -20.66
C ARG A 78 4.71 -5.52 -19.21
N ASP A 79 5.82 -4.99 -18.69
CA ASP A 79 5.75 -4.13 -17.51
C ASP A 79 4.84 -2.93 -17.80
N ILE A 80 4.02 -2.55 -16.81
CA ILE A 80 3.11 -1.41 -16.93
C ILE A 80 3.32 -0.40 -15.83
N GLU A 81 3.07 0.86 -16.16
CA GLU A 81 2.88 1.94 -15.20
C GLU A 81 1.45 1.90 -14.64
N PHE A 82 1.26 2.47 -13.45
CA PHE A 82 -0.05 2.52 -12.80
C PHE A 82 -1.10 3.28 -13.65
N GLU A 83 -0.70 4.31 -14.38
CA GLU A 83 -1.62 5.03 -15.26
C GLU A 83 -2.17 4.17 -16.41
N GLU A 84 -1.40 3.20 -16.93
CA GLU A 84 -1.91 2.24 -17.92
C GLU A 84 -3.02 1.35 -17.33
N LEU A 85 -2.85 0.85 -16.09
CA LEU A 85 -3.88 0.11 -15.37
C LEU A 85 -5.15 0.97 -15.19
N ARG A 86 -4.99 2.23 -14.79
CA ARG A 86 -6.10 3.17 -14.63
C ARG A 86 -6.80 3.48 -15.95
N ALA A 87 -6.05 3.60 -17.05
CA ALA A 87 -6.62 3.84 -18.37
C ALA A 87 -7.52 2.68 -18.81
N VAL A 88 -7.11 1.43 -18.61
CA VAL A 88 -7.95 0.25 -18.91
C VAL A 88 -9.25 0.27 -18.10
N LEU A 89 -9.17 0.56 -16.79
CA LEU A 89 -10.36 0.69 -15.95
C LEU A 89 -11.30 1.83 -16.38
N ARG A 90 -10.75 2.96 -16.85
CA ARG A 90 -11.56 4.08 -17.36
C ARG A 90 -12.27 3.75 -18.67
N ILE A 91 -11.64 2.96 -19.54
CA ILE A 91 -12.28 2.49 -20.79
C ILE A 91 -13.47 1.61 -20.46
N GLY A 92 -13.36 0.76 -19.44
CA GLY A 92 -14.48 -0.03 -18.92
C GLY A 92 -14.96 -1.15 -19.86
N ILE A 93 -14.13 -1.53 -20.84
CA ILE A 93 -14.41 -2.63 -21.77
C ILE A 93 -13.55 -3.82 -21.33
N PHE A 94 -14.21 -4.89 -20.89
CA PHE A 94 -13.56 -6.07 -20.33
C PHE A 94 -13.89 -7.33 -21.15
N VAL A 95 -12.88 -8.16 -21.37
CA VAL A 95 -12.95 -9.40 -22.17
C VAL A 95 -13.65 -10.51 -21.39
N GLU A 96 -13.25 -10.75 -20.14
CA GLU A 96 -13.87 -11.77 -19.29
C GLU A 96 -14.64 -11.16 -18.11
N GLN A 97 -15.61 -11.92 -17.59
CA GLN A 97 -16.54 -11.49 -16.54
C GLN A 97 -15.85 -10.98 -15.25
N TYR A 98 -14.67 -11.53 -14.91
CA TYR A 98 -13.96 -11.19 -13.68
C TYR A 98 -12.81 -10.20 -13.88
N ASP A 99 -12.52 -9.78 -15.12
CA ASP A 99 -11.39 -8.89 -15.39
C ASP A 99 -11.54 -7.54 -14.73
N ALA A 100 -12.76 -6.99 -14.74
CA ALA A 100 -13.08 -5.76 -14.02
C ALA A 100 -12.74 -5.86 -12.54
N VAL A 101 -13.05 -7.00 -11.90
CA VAL A 101 -12.76 -7.25 -10.49
C VAL A 101 -11.25 -7.31 -10.25
N LYS A 102 -10.53 -8.09 -11.07
CA LYS A 102 -9.07 -8.24 -10.96
C LYS A 102 -8.35 -6.90 -11.11
N LEU A 103 -8.70 -6.12 -12.13
CA LEU A 103 -8.11 -4.80 -12.39
C LEU A 103 -8.46 -3.80 -11.29
N CYS A 104 -9.70 -3.81 -10.77
CA CYS A 104 -10.11 -2.98 -9.64
C CYS A 104 -9.36 -3.32 -8.34
N LEU A 105 -9.12 -4.61 -8.07
CA LEU A 105 -8.33 -5.04 -6.91
C LEU A 105 -6.89 -4.53 -7.00
N LEU A 106 -6.26 -4.64 -8.17
CA LEU A 106 -4.93 -4.08 -8.43
C LEU A 106 -4.91 -2.56 -8.27
N PHE A 107 -5.95 -1.87 -8.75
CA PHE A 107 -6.07 -0.43 -8.61
C PHE A 107 -6.17 -0.01 -7.14
N MET A 108 -7.05 -0.62 -6.37
CA MET A 108 -7.21 -0.33 -4.94
C MET A 108 -5.93 -0.63 -4.16
N LEU A 109 -5.30 -1.77 -4.42
CA LEU A 109 -4.05 -2.15 -3.78
C LEU A 109 -2.95 -1.10 -4.02
N ASN A 110 -2.74 -0.71 -5.27
CA ASN A 110 -1.62 0.15 -5.62
C ASN A 110 -1.88 1.63 -5.27
N TRP A 111 -3.07 2.15 -5.56
CA TRP A 111 -3.40 3.56 -5.32
C TRP A 111 -3.77 3.84 -3.87
N ILE A 112 -4.69 3.05 -3.30
CA ILE A 112 -5.28 3.35 -1.99
C ILE A 112 -4.36 2.86 -0.87
N LEU A 113 -3.89 1.61 -0.97
CA LEU A 113 -3.13 0.99 0.11
C LEU A 113 -1.63 1.31 0.04
N MET A 114 -1.05 1.30 -1.16
CA MET A 114 0.39 1.48 -1.34
C MET A 114 0.79 2.93 -1.66
N GLY A 115 -0.17 3.77 -2.05
CA GLY A 115 0.03 5.19 -2.33
C GLY A 115 1.07 5.44 -3.43
N ILE A 116 1.09 4.61 -4.47
CA ILE A 116 2.06 4.73 -5.57
C ILE A 116 1.69 5.88 -6.51
N ASP A 117 2.68 6.47 -7.17
CA ASP A 117 2.47 7.51 -8.18
C ASP A 117 1.96 6.92 -9.51
N GLU A 118 1.40 7.75 -10.39
CA GLU A 118 0.88 7.35 -11.70
C GLU A 118 1.96 6.70 -12.58
N ARG A 119 3.21 7.13 -12.41
CA ARG A 119 4.39 6.62 -13.15
C ARG A 119 5.06 5.42 -12.47
N ASP A 120 4.63 5.05 -11.26
CA ASP A 120 5.18 3.89 -10.59
C ASP A 120 4.72 2.61 -11.30
N LYS A 121 5.63 1.65 -11.41
CA LYS A 121 5.33 0.35 -12.02
C LYS A 121 4.43 -0.48 -11.11
N VAL A 122 3.44 -1.14 -11.71
CA VAL A 122 2.69 -2.21 -11.05
C VAL A 122 3.55 -3.47 -11.02
N PRO A 123 3.84 -4.07 -9.84
CA PRO A 123 4.66 -5.26 -9.79
C PRO A 123 4.00 -6.44 -10.53
N VAL A 124 4.72 -7.04 -11.47
CA VAL A 124 4.21 -8.12 -12.33
C VAL A 124 3.65 -9.31 -11.54
N TRP A 125 4.25 -9.64 -10.39
CA TRP A 125 3.74 -10.72 -9.54
C TRP A 125 2.31 -10.46 -9.02
N GLN A 126 1.87 -9.20 -8.91
CA GLN A 126 0.49 -8.87 -8.53
C GLN A 126 -0.48 -9.16 -9.68
N LEU A 127 -0.09 -8.84 -10.91
CA LEU A 127 -0.84 -9.18 -12.13
C LEU A 127 -1.01 -10.70 -12.28
N ARG A 128 -0.01 -11.48 -11.85
CA ARG A 128 -0.08 -12.95 -11.82
C ARG A 128 -0.94 -13.48 -10.67
N LEU A 129 -0.75 -12.94 -9.46
CA LEU A 129 -1.49 -13.37 -8.28
C LEU A 129 -3.00 -13.13 -8.42
N VAL A 130 -3.42 -12.00 -9.00
CA VAL A 130 -4.84 -11.65 -9.09
C VAL A 130 -5.64 -12.55 -10.05
N GLU A 131 -4.96 -13.37 -10.85
CA GLU A 131 -5.62 -14.38 -11.67
C GLU A 131 -6.34 -15.45 -10.84
N ASP A 132 -5.79 -15.75 -9.66
CA ASP A 132 -6.40 -16.59 -8.63
C ASP A 132 -6.91 -15.71 -7.49
N LEU A 133 -8.21 -15.41 -7.51
CA LEU A 133 -8.83 -14.52 -6.53
C LEU A 133 -8.81 -15.11 -5.10
N ASP A 134 -8.84 -16.43 -4.96
CA ASP A 134 -8.75 -17.09 -3.64
C ASP A 134 -7.33 -16.95 -3.09
N ALA A 135 -6.31 -17.16 -3.92
CA ALA A 135 -4.92 -16.90 -3.55
C ALA A 135 -4.67 -15.42 -3.25
N PHE A 136 -5.28 -14.51 -4.02
CA PHE A 136 -5.20 -13.07 -3.80
C PHE A 136 -5.84 -12.68 -2.46
N ASP A 137 -7.01 -13.20 -2.10
CA ASP A 137 -7.65 -12.93 -0.80
C ASP A 137 -6.92 -13.59 0.38
N ALA A 138 -6.29 -14.74 0.15
CA ALA A 138 -5.47 -15.43 1.15
C ALA A 138 -4.11 -14.75 1.39
N PHE A 139 -3.63 -13.92 0.44
CA PHE A 139 -2.35 -13.24 0.57
C PHE A 139 -2.34 -12.30 1.79
N PRO A 140 -1.23 -12.24 2.56
CA PRO A 140 -1.15 -11.41 3.77
C PRO A 140 -0.92 -9.93 3.43
N TRP A 141 -1.90 -9.30 2.77
CA TRP A 141 -1.85 -7.91 2.34
C TRP A 141 -1.59 -6.95 3.50
N GLY A 142 -2.11 -7.25 4.69
CA GLY A 142 -1.86 -6.46 5.89
C GLY A 142 -0.37 -6.40 6.23
N ALA A 143 0.32 -7.54 6.20
CA ALA A 143 1.76 -7.58 6.43
C ALA A 143 2.55 -6.88 5.31
N HIS A 144 2.15 -7.06 4.06
CA HIS A 144 2.85 -6.48 2.90
C HIS A 144 2.74 -4.94 2.87
N VAL A 145 1.52 -4.41 2.98
CA VAL A 145 1.27 -2.96 2.96
C VAL A 145 1.87 -2.32 4.20
N TYR A 146 1.71 -2.93 5.39
CA TYR A 146 2.29 -2.40 6.63
C TYR A 146 3.80 -2.23 6.55
N LYS A 147 4.51 -3.24 6.02
CA LYS A 147 5.97 -3.17 5.84
C LYS A 147 6.37 -1.97 4.98
N ARG A 148 5.64 -1.74 3.88
CA ARG A 148 5.85 -0.56 3.01
C ARG A 148 5.53 0.73 3.76
N SER A 149 4.40 0.83 4.46
CA SER A 149 4.02 2.04 5.20
C SER A 149 5.04 2.43 6.26
N ILE A 150 5.56 1.48 7.04
CA ILE A 150 6.60 1.74 8.04
C ILE A 150 7.91 2.16 7.37
N TYR A 151 8.34 1.43 6.33
CA TYR A 151 9.54 1.76 5.58
C TYR A 151 9.50 3.20 5.04
N CYS A 152 8.43 3.56 4.32
CA CYS A 152 8.27 4.90 3.76
C CYS A 152 8.20 5.98 4.85
N SER A 153 7.49 5.71 5.95
CA SER A 153 7.37 6.66 7.07
C SER A 153 8.70 6.91 7.76
N LYS A 154 9.51 5.86 7.97
CA LYS A 154 10.84 6.00 8.57
C LYS A 154 11.81 6.71 7.63
N HIS A 155 11.82 6.36 6.35
CA HIS A 155 12.66 7.03 5.37
C HIS A 155 12.31 8.51 5.19
N ALA A 156 11.03 8.89 5.32
CA ALA A 156 10.64 10.30 5.32
C ALA A 156 11.22 11.11 6.50
N LEU A 157 11.69 10.43 7.56
CA LEU A 157 12.34 11.03 8.73
C LEU A 157 13.87 11.04 8.65
N ASP A 158 14.47 10.32 7.70
CA ASP A 158 15.91 10.28 7.53
C ASP A 158 16.46 11.69 7.27
N GLY A 159 17.52 12.06 8.00
CA GLY A 159 18.12 13.39 7.94
C GLY A 159 17.32 14.53 8.60
N GLN A 160 16.04 14.32 8.95
CA GLN A 160 15.23 15.31 9.69
C GLN A 160 15.39 15.17 11.22
N ARG A 161 15.80 13.99 11.68
CA ARG A 161 16.03 13.67 13.11
C ARG A 161 17.10 14.54 13.79
N GLU A 162 18.10 15.01 13.05
CA GLU A 162 19.17 15.86 13.60
C GLU A 162 18.75 17.32 13.81
N ARG A 163 17.64 17.77 13.18
CA ARG A 163 17.15 19.15 13.33
C ARG A 163 16.47 19.44 14.67
N PHE A 164 16.04 18.41 15.39
CA PHE A 164 15.31 18.56 16.66
C PHE A 164 16.16 18.34 17.92
N LYS A 165 17.42 17.90 17.78
CA LYS A 165 18.38 17.88 18.90
C LYS A 165 18.92 19.28 19.25
N GLN A 166 18.62 20.31 18.44
CA GLN A 166 19.12 21.68 18.58
C GLN A 166 18.09 22.67 19.15
N ARG A 167 17.01 22.20 19.77
CA ARG A 167 16.03 23.02 20.49
C ARG A 167 15.76 22.43 21.85
#